data_AF-L7VPD0-F1
#
_entry.id   AF-L7VPD0-F1
#
_cell.length_a   1.000
_cell.length_b   1.000
_cell.length_c   1.000
_cell.angle_alpha   90.00
_cell.angle_beta   90.00
_cell.angle_gamma   90.00
#
_symmetry.space_group_name_H-M   'P 1'
#
loop_
_entity.id
_entity.type
_entity.pdbx_description
1 polymer ?
#
loop_
_entity_poly.entity_id
_entity_poly.type
_entity_poly.pdbx_seq_one_letter_code
_entity_poly.pdbx_strand_id
1 'polypeptide(L)'
;MTKKITKKELKQIKHLKSEIEMLKKQVENLDYVVTTDTVKGSTPYFPYIERNIKITGIDYKDYNRRLKRLQRMLRRRIEELMDLVEQANEYIGSIEDSLMRQILTLRYINGLTWEQVAASIGGNNTADSVRKAAERFLAKG
;
A
#
# COMPACT_ATOMS: atom_id res chain seq x y z
N MET A 1 27.45 2.24 -10.69
CA MET A 1 27.29 0.79 -10.43
C MET A 1 25.81 0.54 -10.20
N THR A 2 25.13 -0.06 -11.16
CA THR A 2 23.71 -0.43 -11.04
C THR A 2 23.58 -1.45 -9.91
N LYS A 3 22.85 -1.09 -8.85
CA LYS A 3 22.58 -2.00 -7.74
C LYS A 3 21.78 -3.18 -8.29
N LYS A 4 22.30 -4.39 -8.15
CA LYS A 4 21.61 -5.61 -8.57
C LYS A 4 20.40 -5.85 -7.66
N ILE A 5 19.19 -5.80 -8.22
CA ILE A 5 17.96 -6.09 -7.48
C ILE A 5 17.87 -7.60 -7.16
N THR A 6 17.43 -7.93 -5.96
CA THR A 6 17.27 -9.32 -5.50
C THR A 6 15.86 -9.84 -5.73
N LYS A 7 15.68 -11.17 -5.76
CA LYS A 7 14.34 -11.81 -5.76
C LYS A 7 13.45 -11.33 -4.61
N LYS A 8 14.05 -11.04 -3.45
CA LYS A 8 13.33 -10.54 -2.26
C LYS A 8 12.80 -9.13 -2.51
N GLU A 9 13.61 -8.26 -3.10
CA GLU A 9 13.23 -6.90 -3.49
C GLU A 9 12.13 -6.92 -4.57
N LEU A 10 12.23 -7.77 -5.60
CA LEU A 10 11.16 -7.92 -6.59
C LEU A 10 9.81 -8.36 -5.97
N LYS A 11 9.85 -9.25 -4.97
CA LYS A 11 8.65 -9.66 -4.22
C LYS A 11 8.09 -8.52 -3.36
N GLN A 12 8.93 -7.61 -2.85
CA GLN A 12 8.46 -6.50 -2.03
C GLN A 12 7.52 -5.56 -2.79
N ILE A 13 7.65 -5.41 -4.11
CA ILE A 13 6.75 -4.58 -4.93
C ILE A 13 5.28 -4.93 -4.67
N LYS A 14 4.94 -6.22 -4.64
CA LYS A 14 3.57 -6.68 -4.37
C LYS A 14 3.12 -6.33 -2.94
N HIS A 15 4.01 -6.48 -1.97
CA HIS A 15 3.71 -6.17 -0.57
C HIS A 15 3.52 -4.66 -0.36
N LEU A 16 4.37 -3.82 -0.96
CA LEU A 16 4.24 -2.37 -0.93
C LEU A 16 2.94 -1.90 -1.58
N LYS A 17 2.57 -2.44 -2.74
CA LYS A 17 1.26 -2.17 -3.36
C LYS A 17 0.09 -2.49 -2.41
N SER A 18 0.16 -3.63 -1.73
CA SER A 18 -0.88 -4.05 -0.78
C SER A 18 -0.93 -3.14 0.44
N GLU A 19 0.23 -2.72 0.96
CA GLU A 19 0.34 -1.79 2.08
C GLU A 19 -0.20 -0.40 1.72
N ILE A 20 0.10 0.10 0.52
CA ILE A 20 -0.45 1.36 -0.01
C ILE A 20 -1.98 1.28 -0.05
N GLU A 21 -2.56 0.18 -0.54
CA GLU A 21 -4.02 0.04 -0.55
C GLU A 21 -4.62 -0.04 0.85
N MET A 22 -3.95 -0.68 1.81
CA MET A 22 -4.37 -0.64 3.21
C MET A 22 -4.35 0.79 3.76
N LEU A 23 -3.30 1.56 3.48
CA LEU A 23 -3.19 2.96 3.92
C LEU A 23 -4.23 3.87 3.27
N LYS A 24 -4.53 3.69 1.97
CA LYS A 24 -5.61 4.41 1.29
C LYS A 24 -6.96 4.16 1.95
N LYS A 25 -7.28 2.90 2.24
CA LYS A 25 -8.50 2.54 2.96
C LYS A 25 -8.55 3.14 4.37
N GLN A 26 -7.43 3.21 5.08
CA GLN A 26 -7.37 3.86 6.39
C GLN A 26 -7.62 5.37 6.30
N VAL A 27 -7.16 6.03 5.24
CA VAL A 27 -7.44 7.44 4.99
C VAL A 27 -8.90 7.66 4.65
N GLU A 28 -9.48 6.81 3.79
CA GLU A 28 -10.89 6.87 3.38
C GLU A 28 -11.85 6.62 4.55
N ASN A 29 -11.52 5.66 5.41
CA ASN A 29 -12.32 5.31 6.58
C ASN A 29 -12.01 6.17 7.82
N LEU A 30 -11.17 7.20 7.70
CA LEU A 30 -10.84 8.06 8.82
C LEU A 30 -12.05 8.94 9.15
N ASP A 31 -12.56 8.83 10.37
CA ASP A 31 -13.69 9.63 10.84
C ASP A 31 -13.32 10.51 12.04
N TYR A 32 -14.15 11.52 12.25
CA TYR A 32 -14.07 12.43 13.38
C TYR A 32 -14.33 11.68 14.69
N VAL A 33 -13.58 12.03 15.73
CA VAL A 33 -13.89 11.57 17.09
C VAL A 33 -14.88 12.55 17.69
N VAL A 34 -16.05 12.03 18.08
CA VAL A 34 -17.05 12.78 18.85
C VAL A 34 -16.70 12.65 20.32
N THR A 35 -16.31 13.75 20.94
CA THR A 35 -16.02 13.82 22.38
C THR A 35 -17.26 14.36 23.08
N THR A 36 -17.70 13.68 24.13
CA THR A 36 -18.81 14.14 24.99
C THR A 36 -18.25 14.50 26.34
N ASP A 37 -18.57 15.70 26.82
CA ASP A 37 -18.26 16.15 28.17
C ASP A 37 -19.55 16.53 28.90
N THR A 38 -19.53 16.46 30.23
CA THR A 38 -20.67 16.83 31.07
C THR A 38 -20.27 17.99 31.97
N VAL A 39 -20.88 19.14 31.73
CA VAL A 39 -20.68 20.34 32.55
C VAL A 39 -21.90 20.61 33.42
N LYS A 40 -21.68 21.22 34.58
CA LYS A 40 -22.76 21.73 35.43
C LYS A 40 -23.18 23.10 34.92
N GLY A 41 -24.48 23.31 34.76
CA GLY A 41 -25.07 24.61 34.43
C GLY A 41 -26.39 24.79 35.15
N SER A 42 -27.00 25.97 35.02
CA SER A 42 -28.32 26.24 35.61
C SER A 42 -29.35 26.55 34.52
N THR A 43 -30.64 26.55 34.88
CA THR A 43 -31.69 27.09 34.01
C THR A 43 -31.41 28.58 33.75
N PRO A 44 -31.62 29.10 32.52
CA PRO A 44 -31.26 30.48 32.18
C PRO A 44 -32.12 31.55 32.88
N TYR A 45 -33.19 31.15 33.56
CA TYR A 45 -34.09 32.04 34.30
C TYR A 45 -34.26 31.58 35.74
N PHE A 46 -34.61 32.53 36.62
CA PHE A 46 -34.91 32.31 38.03
C PHE A 46 -35.96 31.18 38.18
N PRO A 47 -35.74 30.17 39.06
CA PRO A 47 -34.78 30.15 40.18
C PRO A 47 -33.41 29.51 39.89
N TYR A 48 -32.96 29.44 38.63
CA TYR A 48 -31.61 28.95 38.25
C TYR A 48 -31.27 27.54 38.77
N ILE A 49 -32.15 26.56 38.51
CA ILE A 49 -31.99 25.18 39.00
C ILE A 49 -30.75 24.53 38.36
N GLU A 50 -29.86 23.97 39.20
CA GLU A 50 -28.66 23.25 38.74
C GLU A 50 -29.05 22.00 37.94
N ARG A 51 -28.41 21.82 36.78
CA ARG A 51 -28.59 20.68 35.89
C ARG A 51 -27.27 20.30 35.24
N ASN A 52 -27.14 19.03 34.89
CA ASN A 52 -26.03 18.56 34.07
C ASN A 52 -26.36 18.79 32.60
N ILE A 53 -25.45 19.46 31.88
CA ILE A 53 -25.56 19.71 30.44
C ILE A 53 -24.50 18.85 29.75
N LYS A 54 -24.93 17.97 28.84
CA LYS A 54 -24.02 17.24 27.97
C LYS A 54 -23.62 18.13 26.80
N ILE A 55 -22.32 18.35 26.63
CA ILE A 55 -21.75 19.04 25.48
C ILE A 55 -21.07 18.01 24.61
N THR A 56 -21.43 17.98 23.33
CA THR A 56 -20.78 17.15 22.31
C THR A 56 -19.95 18.04 21.41
N GLY A 57 -18.67 17.73 21.25
CA GLY A 57 -17.74 18.45 20.38
C GLY A 57 -17.05 17.49 19.41
N ILE A 58 -16.78 17.97 18.19
CA ILE A 58 -15.96 17.25 17.21
C ILE A 58 -14.50 17.65 17.40
N ASP A 59 -13.60 16.68 17.63
CA ASP A 59 -12.16 16.95 17.69
C ASP A 59 -11.54 17.02 16.28
N TYR A 60 -11.71 18.16 15.62
CA TYR A 60 -11.10 18.45 14.33
C TYR A 60 -9.56 18.46 14.38
N LYS A 61 -8.96 18.78 15.52
CA LYS A 61 -7.50 18.91 15.65
C LYS A 61 -6.85 17.53 15.64
N ASP A 62 -7.40 16.59 16.38
CA ASP A 62 -6.94 15.22 16.40
C ASP A 62 -7.21 14.51 15.06
N TYR A 63 -8.40 14.70 14.48
CA TYR A 63 -8.71 14.21 13.13
C TYR A 63 -7.65 14.68 12.11
N ASN A 64 -7.38 15.98 12.03
CA ASN A 64 -6.41 16.54 11.09
C ASN A 64 -4.98 16.02 11.35
N ARG A 65 -4.61 15.78 12.62
CA ARG A 65 -3.32 15.20 12.98
C ARG A 65 -3.20 13.76 12.47
N ARG A 66 -4.22 12.92 12.68
CA ARG A 66 -4.27 11.53 12.20
C ARG A 66 -4.25 11.47 10.68
N LEU A 67 -5.05 12.31 10.01
CA LEU A 67 -5.08 12.41 8.55
C LEU A 67 -3.71 12.75 7.97
N LYS A 68 -3.05 13.80 8.48
CA LYS A 68 -1.70 14.20 8.05
C LYS A 68 -0.66 13.10 8.30
N ARG A 69 -0.80 12.32 9.36
CA ARG A 69 0.09 11.18 9.63
C ARG A 69 -0.08 10.08 8.57
N LEU A 70 -1.32 9.66 8.31
CA LEU A 70 -1.61 8.64 7.31
C LEU A 70 -1.18 9.07 5.91
N GLN A 71 -1.46 10.31 5.51
CA GLN A 71 -1.02 10.86 4.22
C GLN A 71 0.50 10.88 4.07
N ARG A 72 1.25 11.22 5.13
CA ARG A 72 2.72 11.15 5.11
C ARG A 72 3.22 9.72 4.95
N MET A 73 2.63 8.77 5.66
CA MET A 73 2.98 7.34 5.53
C MET A 73 2.70 6.84 4.12
N LEU A 74 1.52 7.16 3.58
CA LEU A 74 1.12 6.81 2.22
C LEU A 74 2.09 7.34 1.19
N ARG A 75 2.45 8.63 1.27
CA ARG A 75 3.41 9.26 0.34
C ARG A 75 4.75 8.53 0.35
N ARG A 76 5.30 8.30 1.55
CA ARG A 76 6.57 7.58 1.70
C ARG A 76 6.52 6.18 1.07
N ARG A 77 5.42 5.43 1.26
CA ARG A 77 5.28 4.10 0.65
C ARG A 77 5.16 4.15 -0.87
N ILE A 78 4.52 5.19 -1.42
CA ILE A 78 4.45 5.41 -2.87
C ILE A 78 5.84 5.71 -3.43
N GLU A 79 6.61 6.58 -2.78
CA GLU A 79 8.00 6.88 -3.16
C GLU A 79 8.86 5.61 -3.12
N GLU A 80 8.81 4.85 -2.02
CA GLU A 80 9.51 3.55 -1.89
C GLU A 80 9.12 2.55 -3.01
N LEU A 81 7.84 2.52 -3.40
CA LEU A 81 7.37 1.68 -4.50
C LEU A 81 7.91 2.16 -5.85
N MET A 82 7.91 3.47 -6.10
CA MET A 82 8.40 4.05 -7.37
C MET A 82 9.87 3.73 -7.58
N ASP A 83 10.72 3.99 -6.58
CA ASP A 83 12.15 3.72 -6.64
C ASP A 83 12.44 2.23 -6.89
N LEU A 84 11.66 1.34 -6.26
CA LEU A 84 11.83 -0.10 -6.40
C LEU A 84 11.37 -0.61 -7.77
N VAL A 85 10.28 -0.05 -8.30
CA VAL A 85 9.77 -0.39 -9.64
C VAL A 85 10.73 0.10 -10.71
N GLU A 86 11.33 1.29 -10.55
CA GLU A 86 12.35 1.81 -11.44
C GLU A 86 13.57 0.88 -11.48
N GLN A 87 14.14 0.56 -10.31
CA GLN A 87 15.26 -0.40 -10.20
C GLN A 87 14.92 -1.78 -10.81
N ALA A 88 13.68 -2.25 -10.61
CA ALA A 88 13.23 -3.51 -11.19
C ALA A 88 13.12 -3.45 -12.72
N ASN A 89 12.62 -2.35 -13.27
CA ASN A 89 12.53 -2.14 -14.71
C ASN A 89 13.92 -2.04 -15.36
N GLU A 90 14.87 -1.34 -14.74
CA GLU A 90 16.26 -1.28 -15.22
C GLU A 90 16.90 -2.67 -15.24
N TYR A 91 16.78 -3.42 -14.14
CA TYR A 91 17.29 -4.78 -14.06
C TYR A 91 16.65 -5.69 -15.12
N ILE A 92 15.32 -5.69 -15.22
CA ILE A 92 14.62 -6.51 -16.20
C ILE A 92 14.99 -6.09 -17.62
N GLY A 93 15.10 -4.80 -17.90
CA GLY A 93 15.51 -4.28 -19.20
C GLY A 93 16.91 -4.73 -19.63
N SER A 94 17.82 -4.90 -18.67
CA SER A 94 19.19 -5.37 -18.92
C SER A 94 19.32 -6.87 -19.24
N ILE A 95 18.28 -7.68 -19.01
CA ILE A 95 18.32 -9.12 -19.28
C ILE A 95 18.29 -9.35 -20.79
N GLU A 96 19.18 -10.16 -21.35
CA GLU A 96 19.21 -10.44 -22.79
C GLU A 96 18.03 -11.31 -23.26
N ASP A 97 17.67 -12.33 -22.46
CA ASP A 97 16.57 -13.26 -22.76
C ASP A 97 15.21 -12.56 -22.72
N SER A 98 14.61 -12.40 -23.91
CA SER A 98 13.32 -11.74 -24.08
C SER A 98 12.16 -12.43 -23.36
N LEU A 99 12.19 -13.76 -23.25
CA LEU A 99 11.16 -14.53 -22.56
C LEU A 99 11.25 -14.28 -21.05
N MET A 100 12.47 -14.28 -20.49
CA MET A 100 12.66 -13.95 -19.07
C MET A 100 12.25 -12.52 -18.76
N ARG A 101 12.54 -11.55 -19.65
CA ARG A 101 12.04 -10.17 -19.48
C ARG A 101 10.52 -10.14 -19.35
N GLN A 102 9.81 -10.78 -20.27
CA GLN A 102 8.34 -10.81 -20.25
C GLN A 102 7.80 -11.48 -18.97
N ILE A 103 8.32 -12.65 -18.61
CA ILE A 103 7.89 -13.40 -17.42
C ILE A 103 8.07 -12.56 -16.15
N LEU A 104 9.24 -11.92 -15.99
CA LEU A 104 9.54 -11.13 -14.79
C LEU A 104 8.70 -9.85 -14.73
N THR A 105 8.50 -9.15 -15.85
CA THR A 105 7.62 -7.97 -15.90
C THR A 105 6.19 -8.34 -15.52
N LEU A 106 5.62 -9.38 -16.15
CA LEU A 106 4.25 -9.81 -15.87
C LEU A 106 4.07 -10.24 -14.41
N ARG A 107 5.06 -10.96 -13.86
CA ARG A 107 4.97 -11.46 -12.49
C ARG A 107 5.18 -10.37 -11.43
N TYR A 108 6.26 -9.61 -11.52
CA TYR A 108 6.72 -8.75 -10.43
C TYR A 108 6.30 -7.30 -10.59
N ILE A 109 6.24 -6.77 -11.81
CA ILE A 109 5.79 -5.41 -12.07
C ILE A 109 4.26 -5.38 -12.15
N ASN A 110 3.67 -6.20 -13.02
CA ASN A 110 2.22 -6.21 -13.23
C ASN A 110 1.48 -6.97 -12.12
N GLY A 111 2.17 -7.83 -11.37
CA GLY A 111 1.61 -8.53 -10.21
C GLY A 111 0.70 -9.70 -10.56
N LEU A 112 0.79 -10.24 -11.79
CA LEU A 112 -0.05 -11.34 -12.24
C LEU A 112 0.26 -12.66 -11.52
N THR A 113 -0.75 -13.52 -11.40
CA THR A 113 -0.60 -14.92 -10.93
C THR A 113 0.21 -15.74 -11.93
N TRP A 114 0.82 -16.86 -11.51
CA TRP A 114 1.64 -17.66 -12.43
C TRP A 114 0.82 -18.28 -13.55
N GLU A 115 -0.45 -18.57 -13.27
CA GLU A 115 -1.46 -19.02 -14.22
C GLU A 115 -1.72 -17.95 -15.28
N GLN A 116 -1.92 -16.70 -14.85
CA GLN A 116 -2.07 -15.57 -15.78
C GLN A 116 -0.80 -15.31 -16.59
N VAL A 117 0.39 -15.39 -15.97
CA VAL A 117 1.65 -15.24 -16.71
C VAL A 117 1.78 -16.33 -17.78
N ALA A 118 1.54 -17.59 -17.43
CA ALA A 118 1.60 -18.69 -18.39
C ALA A 118 0.59 -18.52 -19.54
N ALA A 119 -0.63 -18.08 -19.24
CA ALA A 119 -1.64 -17.77 -20.24
C ALA A 119 -1.22 -16.59 -21.15
N SER A 120 -0.60 -15.54 -20.60
CA SER A 120 -0.11 -14.40 -21.39
C SER A 120 1.08 -14.75 -22.28
N ILE A 121 1.99 -15.63 -21.83
CA ILE A 121 3.12 -16.10 -22.63
C ILE A 121 2.65 -17.07 -23.73
N GLY A 122 1.64 -17.90 -23.45
CA GLY A 122 1.12 -18.89 -24.39
C GLY A 122 2.05 -20.09 -24.57
N GLY A 123 1.91 -20.81 -25.69
CA GLY A 123 2.81 -21.92 -26.06
C GLY A 123 2.70 -23.18 -25.18
N ASN A 124 1.50 -23.49 -24.67
CA ASN A 124 1.26 -24.64 -23.79
C ASN A 124 2.10 -24.63 -22.49
N ASN A 125 2.55 -23.46 -22.07
CA ASN A 125 3.24 -23.29 -20.79
C ASN A 125 2.31 -23.52 -19.60
N THR A 126 2.84 -24.11 -18.54
CA THR A 126 2.12 -24.25 -17.27
C THR A 126 2.61 -23.20 -16.27
N ALA A 127 1.77 -22.87 -15.29
CA ALA A 127 2.15 -21.96 -14.20
C ALA A 127 3.46 -22.41 -13.52
N ASP A 128 3.64 -23.72 -13.34
CA ASP A 128 4.81 -24.29 -12.69
C ASP A 128 6.07 -24.22 -13.56
N SER A 129 5.97 -24.45 -14.88
CA SER A 129 7.12 -24.35 -15.79
C SER A 129 7.68 -22.93 -15.82
N VAL A 130 6.81 -21.93 -15.94
CA VAL A 130 7.14 -20.51 -15.99
C VAL A 130 7.74 -20.06 -14.65
N ARG A 131 7.13 -20.46 -13.53
CA ARG A 131 7.66 -20.19 -12.18
C ARG A 131 9.07 -20.75 -12.02
N LYS A 132 9.28 -22.04 -12.32
CA LYS A 132 10.60 -22.70 -12.20
C LYS A 132 11.64 -22.06 -13.11
N ALA A 133 11.26 -21.61 -14.31
CA ALA A 133 12.16 -20.89 -15.20
C ALA A 133 12.62 -19.56 -14.59
N ALA A 134 11.68 -18.74 -14.12
CA ALA A 134 11.98 -17.48 -13.46
C ALA A 134 12.83 -17.68 -12.19
N GLU A 135 12.51 -18.67 -11.36
CA GLU A 135 13.26 -18.95 -10.13
C GLU A 135 14.69 -19.41 -10.39
N ARG A 136 14.90 -20.26 -11.39
CA ARG A 136 16.25 -20.67 -11.81
C ARG A 136 17.04 -19.50 -12.38
N PHE A 137 16.40 -18.63 -13.15
CA PHE A 137 17.03 -17.44 -13.71
C PHE A 137 17.51 -16.50 -12.59
N LEU A 138 16.61 -16.16 -11.66
CA LEU A 138 16.92 -15.29 -10.51
C LEU A 138 17.90 -15.91 -9.51
N ALA A 139 18.13 -17.22 -9.54
CA ALA A 139 19.12 -17.89 -8.69
C ALA A 139 20.51 -17.96 -9.33
N LYS A 140 20.61 -17.91 -10.67
CA LYS A 140 21.87 -17.94 -11.42
C LYS A 140 22.52 -16.56 -11.56
N GLY A 141 21.71 -15.51 -11.51
CA GLY A 141 22.17 -14.12 -11.51
C GLY A 141 22.48 -13.67 -10.11
#